data_AF-A0A2R6FCL9-F1
#
_entry.id   AF-A0A2R6FCL9-F1
#
_cell.length_a   1.000
_cell.length_b   1.000
_cell.length_c   1.000
_cell.angle_alpha   90.00
_cell.angle_beta   90.00
_cell.angle_gamma   90.00
#
_symmetry.space_group_name_H-M   'P 1'
#
loop_
_entity.id
_entity.type
_entity.pdbx_description
1 polymer ?
#
loop_
_entity_poly.entity_id
_entity_poly.type
_entity_poly.pdbx_seq_one_letter_code
_entity_poly.pdbx_strand_id
1 'polypeptide(L)'
;MAELIGLVAAIIGLGVGAQLLADRTRVPSIVFLIAAGIFLGPEGIGYITRDTFGTALPTIVGLSVAIIVFEGAFHLRLSRLREAPTATI
;
A
#
# COMPACT_ATOMS: atom_id res chain seq x y z
N MET A 1 -7.97 -18.04 17.04
CA MET A 1 -6.95 -18.44 16.03
C MET A 1 -7.53 -18.43 14.62
N ALA A 2 -8.63 -19.15 14.34
CA ALA A 2 -9.26 -19.19 13.01
C ALA A 2 -9.69 -17.80 12.49
N GLU A 3 -10.16 -16.93 13.37
CA GLU A 3 -10.62 -15.58 13.00
C GLU A 3 -9.50 -14.67 12.50
N LEU A 4 -8.31 -14.73 13.13
CA LEU A 4 -7.13 -13.97 12.72
C LEU A 4 -6.62 -14.43 11.33
N ILE A 5 -6.64 -15.74 11.10
CA ILE A 5 -6.25 -16.33 9.81
C ILE A 5 -7.21 -15.86 8.72
N GLY A 6 -8.52 -15.86 9.00
CA GLY A 6 -9.54 -15.36 8.06
C GLY A 6 -9.34 -13.89 7.70
N LEU A 7 -9.05 -13.04 8.69
CA LEU A 7 -8.82 -11.61 8.48
C LEU A 7 -7.56 -11.37 7.63
N VAL A 8 -6.44 -12.02 7.95
CA VAL A 8 -5.19 -11.90 7.18
C VAL A 8 -5.38 -12.41 5.74
N ALA A 9 -6.05 -13.56 5.58
CA ALA A 9 -6.36 -14.11 4.27
C ALA A 9 -7.25 -13.16 3.44
N ALA A 10 -8.21 -12.48 4.07
CA ALA A 10 -9.06 -11.49 3.40
C ALA A 10 -8.25 -10.27 2.95
N ILE A 11 -7.35 -9.74 3.79
CA ILE A 11 -6.48 -8.60 3.44
C ILE A 11 -5.57 -8.96 2.27
N ILE A 12 -4.91 -10.11 2.33
CA ILE A 12 -4.04 -10.60 1.25
C ILE A 12 -4.86 -10.85 -0.02
N GLY A 13 -6.02 -11.48 0.11
CA GLY A 13 -6.92 -11.75 -1.01
C GLY A 13 -7.39 -10.47 -1.71
N LEU A 14 -7.70 -9.41 -0.95
CA LEU A 14 -8.02 -8.09 -1.50
C LEU A 14 -6.85 -7.48 -2.24
N GLY A 15 -5.64 -7.54 -1.67
CA GLY A 15 -4.43 -7.02 -2.32
C GLY A 15 -4.09 -7.74 -3.62
N VAL A 16 -4.15 -9.08 -3.61
CA VAL A 16 -3.95 -9.91 -4.80
C VAL A 16 -5.05 -9.69 -5.83
N GLY A 17 -6.31 -9.58 -5.40
CA GLY A 17 -7.44 -9.28 -6.29
C GLY A 17 -7.27 -7.93 -7.00
N ALA A 18 -6.82 -6.90 -6.29
CA ALA A 18 -6.52 -5.59 -6.89
C ALA A 18 -5.34 -5.68 -7.89
N GLN A 19 -4.29 -6.44 -7.57
CA GLN A 19 -3.17 -6.67 -8.49
C GLN A 19 -3.60 -7.44 -9.74
N LEU A 20 -4.46 -8.47 -9.59
CA LEU A 20 -4.92 -9.27 -10.72
C LEU A 20 -5.83 -8.47 -11.67
N LEU A 21 -6.67 -7.58 -11.11
CA LEU A 21 -7.46 -6.64 -11.90
C LEU A 21 -6.55 -5.64 -12.65
N ALA A 22 -5.49 -5.17 -11.99
CA ALA A 22 -4.51 -4.26 -12.57
C ALA A 22 -3.79 -4.88 -13.77
N ASP A 23 -3.28 -6.10 -13.59
CA ASP A 23 -2.62 -6.86 -14.66
C ASP A 23 -3.57 -7.14 -15.82
N ARG A 24 -4.81 -7.52 -15.54
CA ARG A 24 -5.81 -7.78 -16.59
C ARG A 24 -6.17 -6.54 -17.40
N THR A 25 -6.28 -5.38 -16.74
CA THR A 25 -6.68 -4.11 -17.38
C THR A 25 -5.51 -3.28 -17.90
N ARG A 26 -4.26 -3.68 -17.60
CA ARG A 26 -3.02 -2.94 -17.88
C ARG A 26 -3.01 -1.54 -17.28
N VAL A 27 -3.73 -1.35 -16.18
CA VAL A 27 -3.76 -0.10 -15.40
C VAL A 27 -2.89 -0.30 -14.16
N PRO A 28 -2.12 0.71 -13.70
CA PRO A 28 -1.33 0.60 -12.49
C PRO A 28 -2.16 0.16 -11.28
N SER A 29 -1.66 -0.84 -10.53
CA SER A 29 -2.38 -1.43 -9.38
C SER A 29 -2.77 -0.43 -8.29
N ILE A 30 -1.98 0.64 -8.15
CA ILE A 30 -2.27 1.74 -7.23
C ILE A 30 -3.65 2.36 -7.45
N VAL A 31 -4.16 2.39 -8.69
CA VAL A 31 -5.48 2.93 -9.01
C VAL A 31 -6.58 2.08 -8.38
N PHE A 32 -6.48 0.76 -8.50
CA PHE A 32 -7.43 -0.17 -7.88
C PHE A 32 -7.35 -0.16 -6.35
N LEU A 33 -6.14 -0.04 -5.80
CA LEU A 33 -5.93 0.08 -4.36
C LEU A 33 -6.55 1.38 -3.80
N ILE A 34 -6.35 2.51 -4.48
CA ILE A 34 -6.98 3.79 -4.11
C ILE A 34 -8.51 3.68 -4.23
N ALA A 35 -9.02 3.13 -5.34
CA ALA A 35 -10.46 2.97 -5.53
C ALA A 35 -11.08 2.07 -4.45
N ALA A 36 -10.43 0.96 -4.11
CA ALA A 36 -10.87 0.08 -3.02
C ALA A 36 -10.85 0.81 -1.67
N GLY A 37 -9.81 1.60 -1.39
CA GLY A 37 -9.71 2.41 -0.17
C GLY A 37 -10.81 3.47 -0.06
N ILE A 38 -11.13 4.15 -1.17
CA ILE A 38 -12.24 5.12 -1.22
C ILE A 38 -13.58 4.40 -1.02
N PHE A 39 -13.78 3.27 -1.71
CA PHE A 39 -15.01 2.49 -1.63
C PHE A 39 -15.24 1.92 -0.22
N LEU A 40 -14.20 1.45 0.45
CA LEU A 40 -14.30 0.93 1.82
C LEU A 40 -14.28 2.04 2.88
N GLY A 41 -13.85 3.24 2.49
CA GLY A 41 -13.78 4.44 3.31
C GLY A 41 -15.13 5.15 3.50
N PRO A 42 -15.14 6.32 4.18
CA PRO A 42 -16.34 7.08 4.51
C PRO A 42 -17.15 7.51 3.29
N GLU A 43 -16.50 7.74 2.15
CA GLU A 43 -17.15 8.18 0.90
C GLU A 43 -17.87 7.04 0.15
N GLY A 44 -17.66 5.78 0.56
CA GLY A 44 -18.31 4.61 -0.03
C GLY A 44 -19.23 3.91 0.97
N ILE A 45 -18.76 2.78 1.52
CA ILE A 45 -19.53 1.95 2.47
C ILE A 45 -19.40 2.50 3.91
N GLY A 46 -18.36 3.29 4.21
CA GLY A 46 -18.12 3.85 5.54
C GLY A 46 -17.65 2.84 6.58
N TYR A 47 -17.20 1.66 6.15
CA TYR A 47 -16.78 0.58 7.05
C TYR A 47 -15.42 0.85 7.69
N ILE A 48 -14.53 1.53 6.96
CA ILE A 48 -13.21 1.92 7.42
C ILE A 48 -13.16 3.43 7.61
N THR A 49 -13.10 3.89 8.85
CA THR A 49 -12.91 5.30 9.18
C THR A 49 -11.61 5.51 9.96
N ARG A 50 -11.20 6.78 10.11
CA ARG A 50 -10.02 7.11 10.93
C ARG A 50 -10.20 6.64 12.37
N ASP A 51 -11.42 6.74 12.90
CA ASP A 51 -11.75 6.31 14.27
C ASP A 51 -11.61 4.79 14.45
N THR A 52 -11.87 3.99 13.40
CA THR A 52 -11.68 2.53 13.43
C THR A 52 -10.23 2.15 13.77
N PHE A 53 -9.25 2.95 13.33
CA PHE A 53 -7.84 2.72 13.60
C PHE A 53 -7.27 3.59 14.73
N GLY A 54 -7.99 4.63 15.17
CA GLY A 54 -7.62 5.49 16.29
C GLY A 54 -6.15 5.93 16.26
N THR A 55 -5.42 5.66 17.35
CA THR A 55 -4.00 5.99 17.51
C THR A 55 -3.05 5.00 16.84
N ALA A 56 -3.55 3.87 16.30
CA ALA A 56 -2.71 2.87 15.64
C ALA A 56 -2.42 3.22 14.18
N LEU A 57 -3.25 4.03 13.52
CA LEU A 57 -3.07 4.39 12.11
C LEU A 57 -1.70 5.02 11.82
N PRO A 58 -1.23 6.04 12.57
CA PRO A 58 0.08 6.64 12.33
C PRO A 58 1.23 5.64 12.53
N THR A 59 1.10 4.72 13.49
CA THR A 59 2.08 3.68 13.78
C THR A 59 2.18 2.67 12.64
N ILE A 60 1.03 2.18 12.15
CA ILE A 60 0.97 1.22 11.03
C ILE A 60 1.53 1.88 9.77
N VAL A 61 1.09 3.10 9.45
CA VAL A 61 1.59 3.84 8.29
C VAL A 61 3.09 4.10 8.41
N GLY A 62 3.57 4.51 9.58
CA GLY A 62 5.00 4.73 9.82
C GLY A 62 5.83 3.46 9.61
N LEU A 63 5.36 2.32 10.13
CA LEU A 63 6.01 1.02 9.92
C LEU A 63 6.00 0.61 8.44
N SER A 64 4.86 0.72 7.76
CA SER A 64 4.74 0.39 6.34
C SER A 64 5.64 1.27 5.47
N VAL A 65 5.65 2.58 5.69
CA VAL A 65 6.53 3.53 4.96
C VAL A 65 7.99 3.20 5.21
N ALA A 66 8.38 2.90 6.46
CA ALA A 66 9.73 2.48 6.78
C ALA A 66 10.14 1.21 6.01
N ILE A 67 9.26 0.20 5.96
CA ILE A 67 9.50 -1.05 5.20
C ILE A 67 9.65 -0.77 3.71
N ILE A 68 8.72 -0.03 3.10
CA ILE A 68 8.71 0.24 1.64
C ILE A 68 9.94 1.05 1.24
N VAL A 69 10.30 2.09 2.00
CA VAL A 69 11.48 2.93 1.70
C VAL A 69 12.77 2.13 1.89
N PHE A 70 12.85 1.30 2.92
CA PHE A 70 14.00 0.45 3.17
C PHE A 70 14.20 -0.61 2.08
N GLU A 71 13.11 -1.25 1.64
CA GLU A 71 13.14 -2.18 0.51
C GLU A 71 13.62 -1.49 -0.78
N GLY A 72 13.09 -0.30 -1.07
CA GLY A 72 13.54 0.51 -2.21
C GLY A 72 15.01 0.92 -2.10
N ALA A 73 15.47 1.28 -0.90
CA ALA A 73 16.83 1.69 -0.63
C ALA A 73 17.84 0.53 -0.78
N PHE A 74 17.49 -0.68 -0.38
CA PHE A 74 18.35 -1.85 -0.60
C PHE A 74 18.51 -2.24 -2.06
N HIS A 75 17.54 -1.92 -2.91
CA HIS A 75 17.63 -2.12 -4.35
C HIS A 75 18.42 -0.99 -5.05
N LEU A 76 18.78 0.10 -4.36
CA LEU A 76 19.61 1.15 -4.93
C LEU A 76 21.05 0.67 -5.13
N ARG A 77 21.56 0.91 -6.33
CA ARG A 77 22.98 0.71 -6.65
C ARG A 77 23.71 2.04 -6.51
N LEU A 78 24.81 2.05 -5.76
CA LEU A 78 25.63 3.26 -5.55
C LEU A 78 26.11 3.88 -6.87
N SER A 79 26.34 3.07 -7.91
CA SER A 79 26.66 3.54 -9.26
C SER A 79 25.51 4.34 -9.90
N ARG A 80 24.26 3.87 -9.77
CA ARG A 80 23.06 4.60 -10.25
C ARG A 80 22.86 5.91 -9.49
N LEU A 81 23.20 5.94 -8.20
CA LEU A 81 23.12 7.15 -7.39
C LEU A 81 24.16 8.20 -7.85
N ARG A 82 25.34 7.77 -8.29
CA ARG A 82 26.38 8.64 -8.87
C ARG A 82 26.06 9.15 -10.27
N GLU A 83 25.32 8.38 -11.06
CA GLU A 83 24.86 8.77 -12.41
C GLU A 83 23.60 9.64 -12.37
N ALA A 84 22.91 9.71 -11.23
CA ALA A 84 21.72 10.54 -11.08
C ALA A 84 22.09 12.01 -11.34
N PRO A 85 21.38 12.71 -12.25
CA PRO A 85 21.66 14.10 -12.53
C PRO A 85 21.56 14.89 -11.23
N THR A 86 22.63 15.60 -10.88
CA THR A 86 22.56 16.59 -9.80
C THR A 86 21.53 17.61 -10.24
N ALA A 87 20.49 17.82 -9.42
CA ALA A 87 19.45 18.81 -9.71
C ALA A 87 20.14 20.11 -10.10
N THR A 88 19.94 20.53 -11.34
CA THR A 88 20.47 21.79 -11.86
C THR A 88 19.72 22.90 -11.13
N ILE A 89 20.40 23.51 -10.17
CA ILE A 89 20.04 24.81 -9.61
C ILE A 89 20.55 25.92 -10.54
#